data_AF-A0A9D3LKT9-F1
#
_entry.id   AF-A0A9D3LKT9-F1
#
_cell.length_a   1.000
_cell.length_b   1.000
_cell.length_c   1.000
_cell.angle_alpha   90.00
_cell.angle_beta   90.00
_cell.angle_gamma   90.00
#
_symmetry.space_group_name_H-M   'P 1'
#
loop_
_entity.id
_entity.type
_entity.pdbx_description
1 polymer ?
#
loop_
_entity_poly.entity_id
_entity_poly.type
_entity_poly.pdbx_seq_one_letter_code
_entity_poly.pdbx_strand_id
1 'polypeptide(L)'
;MSALRRKFGEDYQVVNTNRGSTYTAPVKKKRQRFVEKNGRCNVQHGNLGGETSRYISDLFTTLVDLKWRWNLLIFILTYTIAWLVMASMWWIIAYIRGDLNHGHDQSYTPCVANVYNFPSAFLFFIETEATIGYGYRYITEKCPEGIILFLFQSLLGSIVDAFLIGCMFIKMSQPKKRAETLMFSQDAVISQRDGKLCLMFRVGNLRNSHMVSAQIRCKLIKVS
;
A
#
# COMPACT_ATOMS: atom_id res chain seq x y z
N MET A 1 18.50 -31.92 -1.01
CA MET A 1 17.61 -32.31 0.11
C MET A 1 17.98 -31.52 1.34
N SER A 2 16.95 -31.00 1.98
CA SER A 2 16.93 -30.02 3.06
C SER A 2 17.55 -30.54 4.36
N ALA A 3 18.31 -29.71 5.05
CA ALA A 3 18.54 -29.86 6.48
C ALA A 3 18.57 -28.47 7.14
N LEU A 4 17.49 -28.18 7.86
CA LEU A 4 17.24 -26.98 8.64
C LEU A 4 18.29 -26.81 9.75
N ARG A 5 19.04 -25.69 9.72
CA ARG A 5 19.91 -25.28 10.83
C ARG A 5 19.12 -24.43 11.81
N ARG A 6 18.49 -25.06 12.80
CA ARG A 6 17.92 -24.39 13.99
C ARG A 6 19.05 -23.77 14.81
N LYS A 7 18.97 -22.46 15.07
CA LYS A 7 19.78 -21.75 16.07
C LYS A 7 19.50 -22.35 17.46
N PHE A 8 20.52 -22.89 18.10
CA PHE A 8 20.54 -23.12 19.55
C PHE A 8 21.70 -22.31 20.14
N GLY A 9 21.38 -21.59 21.21
CA GLY A 9 22.25 -20.88 22.17
C GLY A 9 23.68 -20.55 21.76
N GLU A 10 23.96 -19.25 21.61
CA GLU A 10 25.30 -18.73 21.85
C GLU A 10 25.57 -18.75 23.36
N ASP A 11 26.05 -19.87 23.88
CA ASP A 11 26.71 -19.92 25.19
C ASP A 11 28.09 -20.53 25.00
N TYR A 12 29.08 -19.69 24.68
CA TYR A 12 30.48 -20.05 24.88
C TYR A 12 30.76 -19.97 26.39
N GLN A 13 30.65 -21.09 27.11
CA GLN A 13 31.25 -21.20 28.43
C GLN A 13 32.74 -21.54 28.30
N VAL A 14 33.59 -20.56 28.61
CA VAL A 14 35.01 -20.81 28.86
C VAL A 14 35.12 -21.37 30.27
N VAL A 15 35.33 -22.68 30.39
CA VAL A 15 35.64 -23.33 31.68
C VAL A 15 37.10 -23.03 32.01
N ASN A 16 37.32 -21.97 32.80
CA ASN A 16 38.62 -21.67 33.39
C ASN A 16 38.74 -22.39 34.74
N THR A 17 39.52 -23.46 34.80
CA THR A 17 39.92 -24.11 36.05
C THR A 17 41.04 -23.31 36.71
N ASN A 18 40.70 -22.21 37.38
CA ASN A 18 41.55 -21.64 38.42
C ASN A 18 40.68 -20.99 39.49
N ARG A 19 40.85 -21.45 40.73
CA ARG A 19 40.20 -20.92 41.94
C ARG A 19 40.63 -19.46 42.13
N GLY A 20 39.79 -18.53 41.73
CA GLY A 20 39.92 -17.10 42.00
C GLY A 20 38.53 -16.48 41.94
N SER A 21 38.19 -15.70 42.97
CA SER A 21 36.91 -15.02 43.20
C SER A 21 36.12 -14.71 41.92
N THR A 22 34.91 -15.26 41.81
CA THR A 22 33.98 -15.00 40.72
C THR A 22 33.47 -13.57 40.83
N TYR A 23 34.22 -12.62 40.26
CA TYR A 23 33.67 -11.31 39.94
C TYR A 23 32.66 -11.49 38.81
N THR A 24 31.39 -11.64 39.15
CA THR A 24 30.29 -11.49 38.21
C THR A 24 30.30 -10.04 37.73
N ALA A 25 30.94 -9.81 36.58
CA ALA A 25 30.86 -8.53 35.89
C ALA A 25 29.37 -8.18 35.73
N PRO A 26 28.92 -6.99 36.13
CA PRO A 26 27.52 -6.62 36.00
C PRO A 26 27.15 -6.76 34.54
N VAL A 27 26.10 -7.54 34.25
CA VAL A 27 25.54 -7.68 32.91
C VAL A 27 25.15 -6.27 32.46
N LYS A 28 26.05 -5.62 31.70
CA LYS A 28 25.78 -4.29 31.15
C LYS A 28 24.52 -4.43 30.33
N LYS A 29 23.43 -3.81 30.77
CA LYS A 29 22.20 -3.70 29.99
C LYS A 29 22.62 -3.27 28.58
N LYS A 30 22.45 -4.14 27.59
CA LYS A 30 22.78 -3.84 26.19
C LYS A 30 21.98 -2.58 25.84
N ARG A 31 22.68 -1.45 25.68
CA ARG A 31 22.05 -0.20 25.25
C ARG A 31 21.29 -0.48 23.96
N GLN A 32 20.00 -0.18 23.95
CA GLN A 32 19.16 -0.40 22.79
C GLN A 32 19.65 0.50 21.65
N ARG A 33 19.79 -0.05 20.46
CA ARG A 33 20.31 0.68 19.31
C ARG A 33 19.22 1.58 18.71
N PHE A 34 19.60 2.77 18.27
CA PHE A 34 18.69 3.72 17.62
C PHE A 34 18.27 3.28 16.20
N VAL A 35 19.22 2.72 15.41
CA VAL A 35 18.95 2.16 14.06
C VAL A 35 19.48 0.73 14.00
N GLU A 36 18.67 -0.22 13.56
CA GLU A 36 19.06 -1.61 13.34
C GLU A 36 20.09 -1.78 12.19
N LYS A 37 20.79 -2.92 12.12
CA LYS A 37 21.74 -3.19 11.00
C LYS A 37 21.05 -3.25 9.62
N ASN A 38 19.73 -3.46 9.59
CA ASN A 38 18.91 -3.47 8.37
C ASN A 38 18.42 -2.06 7.96
N GLY A 39 18.81 -1.00 8.68
CA GLY A 39 18.41 0.37 8.41
C GLY A 39 17.09 0.81 9.04
N ARG A 40 16.37 -0.05 9.77
CA ARG A 40 15.13 0.32 10.46
C ARG A 40 15.42 1.18 11.69
N CYS A 41 14.73 2.30 11.83
CA CYS A 41 14.78 3.13 13.03
C CYS A 41 13.95 2.50 14.14
N ASN A 42 14.55 2.29 15.30
CA ASN A 42 13.90 1.74 16.49
C ASN A 42 13.41 2.88 17.39
N VAL A 43 12.49 3.67 16.86
CA VAL A 43 11.85 4.80 17.54
C VAL A 43 10.36 4.62 17.44
N GLN A 44 9.70 4.50 18.60
CA GLN A 44 8.24 4.51 18.69
C GLN A 44 7.82 5.93 19.04
N HIS A 45 7.01 6.56 18.20
CA HIS A 45 6.44 7.86 18.49
C HIS A 45 5.31 7.67 19.52
N GLY A 46 5.52 8.15 20.75
CA GLY A 46 4.53 8.09 21.83
C GLY A 46 3.66 9.35 21.88
N ASN A 47 2.39 9.19 22.26
CA ASN A 47 1.37 10.25 22.44
C ASN A 47 1.08 11.12 21.20
N LEU A 48 0.40 10.52 20.22
CA LEU A 48 -0.06 11.17 18.98
C LEU A 48 -1.57 11.45 19.01
N GLY A 49 -2.05 12.08 20.09
CA GLY A 49 -3.48 12.26 20.42
C GLY A 49 -4.34 13.08 19.43
N GLY A 50 -3.84 13.38 18.23
CA GLY A 50 -4.59 14.11 17.18
C GLY A 50 -4.17 13.76 15.75
N GLU A 51 -3.49 12.63 15.52
CA GLU A 51 -2.92 12.32 14.19
C GLU A 51 -3.86 11.66 13.20
N THR A 52 -4.93 10.99 13.62
CA THR A 52 -5.87 10.36 12.68
C THR A 52 -6.47 11.38 11.70
N SER A 53 -6.75 12.60 12.16
CA SER A 53 -7.21 13.70 11.30
C SER A 53 -6.14 14.16 10.31
N ARG A 54 -4.86 14.11 10.69
CA ARG A 54 -3.73 14.52 9.82
C ARG A 54 -3.41 13.44 8.77
N TYR A 55 -3.52 12.16 9.13
CA TYR A 55 -3.40 11.06 8.17
C TYR A 55 -4.55 11.04 7.15
N ILE A 56 -5.77 11.41 7.54
CA ILE A 56 -6.90 11.54 6.59
C ILE A 56 -6.72 12.76 5.68
N SER A 57 -6.18 13.87 6.20
CA SER A 57 -5.84 15.04 5.38
C SER A 57 -4.75 14.75 4.34
N ASP A 58 -3.91 13.74 4.58
CA ASP A 58 -2.88 13.27 3.66
C ASP A 58 -3.17 11.84 3.17
N LEU A 59 -4.41 11.66 2.69
CA LEU A 59 -4.94 10.38 2.23
C LEU A 59 -4.07 9.79 1.10
N PHE A 60 -3.55 10.64 0.23
CA PHE A 60 -2.76 10.24 -0.93
C PHE A 60 -1.42 9.62 -0.53
N THR A 61 -0.64 10.27 0.34
CA THR A 61 0.63 9.68 0.81
C THR A 61 0.38 8.44 1.66
N THR A 62 -0.69 8.44 2.46
CA THR A 62 -1.07 7.30 3.31
C THR A 62 -1.41 6.05 2.47
N LEU A 63 -2.21 6.20 1.39
CA LEU A 63 -2.50 5.12 0.43
C LEU A 63 -1.23 4.58 -0.24
N VAL A 64 -0.36 5.50 -0.65
CA VAL A 64 0.89 5.20 -1.34
C VAL A 64 1.89 4.47 -0.43
N ASP A 65 1.88 4.74 0.89
CA ASP A 65 2.77 4.10 1.87
C ASP A 65 2.23 2.82 2.52
N LEU A 66 0.93 2.56 2.46
CA LEU A 66 0.32 1.32 2.93
C LEU A 66 0.91 0.07 2.26
N LYS A 67 0.87 -1.08 2.94
CA LYS A 67 1.30 -2.36 2.33
C LYS A 67 0.41 -2.69 1.13
N TRP A 68 0.97 -3.34 0.11
CA TRP A 68 0.23 -3.74 -1.10
C TRP A 68 -1.09 -4.46 -0.82
N ARG A 69 -1.14 -5.37 0.16
CA ARG A 69 -2.36 -6.09 0.53
C ARG A 69 -3.48 -5.14 1.02
N TRP A 70 -3.14 -4.21 1.91
CA TRP A 70 -4.10 -3.24 2.44
C TRP A 70 -4.51 -2.21 1.40
N ASN A 71 -3.56 -1.78 0.57
CA ASN A 71 -3.81 -0.89 -0.55
C ASN A 71 -4.82 -1.50 -1.53
N LEU A 72 -4.59 -2.74 -1.98
CA LEU A 72 -5.52 -3.45 -2.88
C LEU A 72 -6.89 -3.68 -2.23
N LEU A 73 -6.92 -4.02 -0.94
CA LEU A 73 -8.17 -4.21 -0.20
C LEU A 73 -8.99 -2.91 -0.15
N ILE A 74 -8.36 -1.78 0.16
CA ILE A 74 -9.03 -0.47 0.19
C ILE A 74 -9.56 -0.12 -1.20
N PHE A 75 -8.77 -0.33 -2.26
CA PHE A 75 -9.24 -0.08 -3.63
C PHE A 75 -10.47 -0.92 -3.99
N ILE A 76 -10.42 -2.24 -3.74
CA ILE A 76 -11.54 -3.15 -4.01
C ILE A 76 -12.78 -2.72 -3.22
N LEU A 77 -12.62 -2.41 -1.94
CA LEU A 77 -13.73 -2.01 -1.06
C LEU A 77 -14.37 -0.70 -1.55
N THR A 78 -13.56 0.33 -1.82
CA THR A 78 -14.06 1.62 -2.31
C THR A 78 -14.77 1.49 -3.65
N TYR A 79 -14.21 0.73 -4.59
CA TYR A 79 -14.87 0.46 -5.87
C TYR A 79 -16.19 -0.29 -5.68
N THR A 80 -16.20 -1.34 -4.85
CA THR A 80 -17.42 -2.12 -4.60
C THR A 80 -18.52 -1.25 -4.01
N ILE A 81 -18.18 -0.37 -3.04
CA ILE A 81 -19.15 0.56 -2.45
C ILE A 81 -19.66 1.55 -3.50
N ALA A 82 -18.77 2.18 -4.27
CA ALA A 82 -19.16 3.14 -5.31
C ALA A 82 -20.06 2.50 -6.37
N TRP A 83 -19.72 1.28 -6.81
CA TRP A 83 -20.49 0.51 -7.78
C TRP A 83 -21.87 0.14 -7.26
N LEU A 84 -21.98 -0.27 -5.99
CA LEU A 84 -23.28 -0.56 -5.36
C LEU A 84 -24.16 0.69 -5.24
N VAL A 85 -23.56 1.86 -4.93
CA VAL A 85 -24.27 3.14 -4.88
C VAL A 85 -24.76 3.56 -6.26
N MET A 86 -23.96 3.35 -7.31
CA MET A 86 -24.36 3.71 -8.65
C MET A 86 -25.45 2.79 -9.21
N ALA A 87 -25.30 1.49 -8.98
CA ALA A 87 -26.30 0.50 -9.35
C ALA A 87 -27.63 0.69 -8.60
N SER A 88 -27.58 1.12 -7.33
CA SER A 88 -28.80 1.45 -6.58
C SER A 88 -29.49 2.69 -7.14
N MET A 89 -28.77 3.70 -7.60
CA MET A 89 -29.37 4.85 -8.30
C MET A 89 -30.09 4.44 -9.59
N TRP A 90 -29.49 3.57 -10.40
CA TRP A 90 -30.17 3.00 -11.59
C TRP A 90 -31.43 2.22 -11.23
N TRP A 91 -31.36 1.40 -10.19
CA TRP A 91 -32.52 0.66 -9.70
C TRP A 91 -33.62 1.57 -9.14
N ILE A 92 -33.25 2.65 -8.44
CA ILE A 92 -34.19 3.65 -7.91
C ILE A 92 -34.89 4.39 -9.05
N ILE A 93 -34.20 4.77 -10.14
CA ILE A 93 -34.84 5.39 -11.31
C ILE A 93 -35.87 4.43 -11.93
N ALA A 94 -35.50 3.16 -12.11
CA ALA A 94 -36.42 2.14 -12.61
C ALA A 94 -37.62 1.91 -11.66
N TYR A 95 -37.40 2.01 -10.34
CA TYR A 95 -38.46 1.89 -9.34
C TYR A 95 -39.43 3.08 -9.36
N ILE A 96 -38.91 4.31 -9.37
CA ILE A 96 -39.73 5.54 -9.35
C ILE A 96 -40.57 5.65 -10.62
N ARG A 97 -40.01 5.27 -11.79
CA ARG A 97 -40.79 5.24 -13.04
C ARG A 97 -41.81 4.11 -13.12
N GLY A 98 -41.71 3.09 -12.27
CA GLY A 98 -42.53 1.89 -12.36
C GLY A 98 -42.10 0.94 -13.49
N ASP A 99 -40.89 1.09 -14.03
CA ASP A 99 -40.31 0.24 -15.08
C ASP A 99 -40.19 -1.23 -14.63
N LEU A 100 -40.03 -1.46 -13.32
CA LEU A 100 -39.96 -2.80 -12.74
C LEU A 100 -41.28 -3.59 -12.88
N ASN A 101 -42.42 -2.91 -12.94
CA ASN A 101 -43.74 -3.53 -12.99
C ASN A 101 -44.32 -3.53 -14.41
N HIS A 102 -44.10 -2.46 -15.18
CA HIS A 102 -44.65 -2.27 -16.53
C HIS A 102 -43.67 -2.60 -17.65
N GLY A 103 -42.42 -2.94 -17.33
CA GLY A 103 -41.37 -3.21 -18.32
C GLY A 103 -41.61 -4.45 -19.20
N HIS A 104 -42.64 -5.26 -18.91
CA HIS A 104 -43.06 -6.40 -19.72
C HIS A 104 -44.17 -6.07 -20.73
N ASP A 105 -44.78 -4.87 -20.64
CA ASP A 105 -45.83 -4.45 -21.56
C ASP A 105 -45.22 -3.93 -22.87
N GLN A 106 -45.66 -4.48 -24.01
CA GLN A 106 -45.14 -4.09 -25.34
C GLN A 106 -45.45 -2.63 -25.72
N SER A 107 -46.40 -1.99 -25.06
CA SER A 107 -46.78 -0.59 -25.29
C SER A 107 -45.98 0.40 -24.43
N TYR A 108 -45.25 -0.08 -23.43
CA TYR A 108 -44.50 0.75 -22.50
C TYR A 108 -43.00 0.70 -22.80
N THR A 109 -42.39 1.87 -22.98
CA THR A 109 -40.95 2.00 -23.21
C THR A 109 -40.24 2.35 -21.91
N PRO A 110 -39.51 1.42 -21.26
CA PRO A 110 -38.80 1.70 -20.02
C PRO A 110 -37.59 2.64 -20.26
N CYS A 111 -37.08 3.23 -19.19
CA CYS A 111 -35.87 4.06 -19.25
C CYS A 111 -34.63 3.24 -19.65
N VAL A 112 -34.48 2.06 -19.06
CA VAL A 112 -33.47 1.09 -19.44
C VAL A 112 -34.16 -0.22 -19.81
N ALA A 113 -33.96 -0.67 -21.04
CA ALA A 113 -34.53 -1.92 -21.52
C ALA A 113 -33.94 -3.12 -20.75
N ASN A 114 -34.80 -4.11 -20.45
CA ASN A 114 -34.42 -5.36 -19.80
C ASN A 114 -33.82 -5.24 -18.37
N VAL A 115 -34.28 -4.23 -17.61
CA VAL A 115 -33.97 -4.07 -16.18
C VAL A 115 -35.22 -4.34 -15.34
N TYR A 116 -35.23 -5.48 -14.64
CA TYR A 116 -36.40 -6.01 -13.92
C TYR A 116 -36.18 -6.13 -12.41
N ASN A 117 -34.92 -6.10 -11.96
CA ASN A 117 -34.52 -6.27 -10.57
C ASN A 117 -33.15 -5.62 -10.30
N PHE A 118 -32.76 -5.52 -9.03
CA PHE A 118 -31.46 -4.93 -8.65
C PHE A 118 -30.25 -5.62 -9.34
N PRO A 119 -30.16 -6.97 -9.43
CA PRO A 119 -29.08 -7.62 -10.18
C PRO A 119 -29.00 -7.20 -11.65
N SER A 120 -30.14 -7.06 -12.34
CA SER A 120 -30.17 -6.60 -13.73
C SER A 120 -29.73 -5.13 -13.89
N ALA A 121 -30.05 -4.28 -12.92
CA ALA A 121 -29.57 -2.89 -12.87
C ALA A 121 -28.05 -2.83 -12.59
N PHE A 122 -27.56 -3.70 -11.70
CA PHE A 122 -26.12 -3.83 -11.41
C PHE A 122 -25.33 -4.31 -12.64
N LEU A 123 -25.88 -5.29 -13.38
CA LEU A 123 -25.28 -5.74 -14.64
C LEU A 123 -25.26 -4.62 -15.68
N PHE A 124 -26.37 -3.88 -15.87
CA PHE A 124 -26.40 -2.72 -16.75
C PHE A 124 -25.36 -1.66 -16.37
N PHE A 125 -25.24 -1.35 -15.08
CA PHE A 125 -24.24 -0.42 -14.56
C PHE A 125 -22.82 -0.89 -14.92
N ILE A 126 -22.48 -2.16 -14.67
CA ILE A 126 -21.15 -2.71 -15.01
C ILE A 126 -20.91 -2.70 -16.51
N GLU A 127 -21.89 -3.12 -17.31
CA GLU A 127 -21.77 -3.14 -18.77
C GLU A 127 -21.48 -1.75 -19.33
N THR A 128 -22.08 -0.73 -18.73
CA THR A 128 -21.91 0.68 -19.08
C THR A 128 -20.56 1.22 -18.62
N GLU A 129 -20.21 0.99 -17.34
CA GLU A 129 -18.99 1.50 -16.71
C GLU A 129 -17.74 0.89 -17.32
N ALA A 130 -17.73 -0.44 -17.48
CA ALA A 130 -16.64 -1.16 -18.11
C ALA A 130 -16.61 -0.97 -19.64
N THR A 131 -17.57 -0.22 -20.20
CA THR A 131 -17.72 0.03 -21.64
C THR A 131 -17.83 -1.26 -22.47
N ILE A 132 -18.33 -2.34 -21.86
CA ILE A 132 -18.54 -3.64 -22.53
C ILE A 132 -19.75 -3.55 -23.46
N GLY A 133 -20.85 -2.98 -22.97
CA GLY A 133 -22.03 -2.66 -23.76
C GLY A 133 -22.58 -3.83 -24.58
N TYR A 134 -22.96 -4.93 -23.94
CA TYR A 134 -23.49 -6.12 -24.66
C TYR A 134 -24.72 -5.81 -25.52
N GLY A 135 -25.44 -4.71 -25.25
CA GLY A 135 -26.58 -4.24 -26.04
C GLY A 135 -27.91 -4.92 -25.70
N TYR A 136 -27.90 -5.94 -24.85
CA TYR A 136 -29.13 -6.53 -24.31
C TYR A 136 -29.85 -5.55 -23.37
N ARG A 137 -29.09 -4.74 -22.62
CA ARG A 137 -29.60 -3.65 -21.79
C ARG A 137 -29.10 -2.34 -22.37
N TYR A 138 -30.02 -1.44 -22.69
CA TYR A 138 -29.69 -0.15 -23.31
C TYR A 138 -30.62 0.94 -22.79
N ILE A 139 -30.11 2.16 -22.75
CA ILE A 139 -30.87 3.34 -22.34
C ILE A 139 -31.76 3.83 -23.48
N THR A 140 -32.96 4.28 -23.16
CA THR A 140 -33.89 4.88 -24.12
C THR A 140 -33.92 6.40 -23.99
N GLU A 141 -34.33 7.08 -25.06
CA GLU A 141 -34.48 8.55 -25.11
C GLU A 141 -35.66 9.10 -24.28
N LYS A 142 -36.45 8.22 -23.66
CA LYS A 142 -37.68 8.58 -22.93
C LYS A 142 -37.39 9.16 -21.54
N CYS A 143 -36.17 8.98 -21.03
CA CYS A 143 -35.79 9.38 -19.68
C CYS A 143 -34.59 10.34 -19.63
N PRO A 144 -34.81 11.66 -19.50
CA PRO A 144 -33.70 12.61 -19.36
C PRO A 144 -32.86 12.37 -18.10
N GLU A 145 -33.47 11.92 -16.99
CA GLU A 145 -32.75 11.62 -15.76
C GLU A 145 -31.79 10.43 -15.89
N GLY A 146 -32.14 9.43 -16.71
CA GLY A 146 -31.24 8.31 -17.01
C GLY A 146 -30.04 8.79 -17.82
N ILE A 147 -30.26 9.68 -18.79
CA ILE A 147 -29.17 10.25 -19.61
C ILE A 147 -28.23 11.09 -18.74
N ILE A 148 -28.77 11.91 -17.83
CA ILE A 148 -27.97 12.70 -16.88
C ILE A 148 -27.16 11.78 -15.95
N LEU A 149 -27.79 10.72 -15.42
CA LEU A 149 -27.09 9.75 -14.57
C LEU A 149 -25.97 9.03 -15.34
N PHE A 150 -26.23 8.64 -16.58
CA PHE A 150 -25.24 8.04 -17.48
C PHE A 150 -24.04 8.97 -17.73
N LEU A 151 -24.29 10.25 -18.04
CA LEU A 151 -23.21 11.22 -18.25
C LEU A 151 -22.37 11.43 -16.98
N PHE A 152 -23.04 11.57 -15.84
CA PHE A 152 -22.38 11.71 -14.55
C PHE A 152 -21.56 10.46 -14.21
N GLN A 153 -22.11 9.28 -14.50
CA GLN A 153 -21.42 8.01 -14.36
C GLN A 153 -20.13 7.96 -15.17
N SER A 154 -20.20 8.20 -16.48
CA SER A 154 -19.03 8.12 -17.34
C SER A 154 -17.91 9.09 -16.93
N LEU A 155 -18.28 10.29 -16.50
CA LEU A 155 -17.30 11.27 -15.99
C LEU A 155 -16.64 10.82 -14.70
N LEU A 156 -17.44 10.43 -13.69
CA LEU A 156 -16.90 9.97 -12.42
C LEU A 156 -16.06 8.70 -12.57
N GLY A 157 -16.53 7.73 -13.36
CA GLY A 157 -15.82 6.49 -13.66
C GLY A 157 -14.42 6.76 -14.20
N SER A 158 -14.32 7.63 -15.21
CA SER A 158 -13.04 8.00 -15.81
C SER A 158 -12.05 8.64 -14.81
N ILE A 159 -12.56 9.47 -13.87
CA ILE A 159 -11.74 10.12 -12.84
C ILE A 159 -11.22 9.08 -11.83
N VAL A 160 -12.10 8.17 -11.39
CA VAL A 160 -11.74 7.13 -10.41
C VAL A 160 -10.74 6.14 -11.01
N ASP A 161 -10.93 5.74 -12.26
CA ASP A 161 -9.99 4.87 -12.99
C ASP A 161 -8.62 5.51 -13.17
N ALA A 162 -8.58 6.79 -13.56
CA ALA A 162 -7.34 7.54 -13.66
C ALA A 162 -6.60 7.62 -12.31
N PHE A 163 -7.33 7.81 -11.21
CA PHE A 163 -6.74 7.83 -9.87
C PHE A 163 -6.19 6.46 -9.45
N LEU A 164 -6.90 5.37 -9.75
CA LEU A 164 -6.44 4.01 -9.45
C LEU A 164 -5.15 3.68 -10.20
N ILE A 165 -5.14 3.90 -11.51
CA ILE A 165 -3.96 3.64 -12.35
C ILE A 165 -2.78 4.51 -11.89
N GLY A 166 -3.03 5.80 -11.60
CA GLY A 166 -2.03 6.73 -11.09
C GLY A 166 -1.43 6.27 -9.75
N CYS A 167 -2.27 5.89 -8.79
CA CYS A 167 -1.83 5.38 -7.49
C CYS A 167 -1.01 4.09 -7.63
N MET A 168 -1.47 3.14 -8.48
CA MET A 168 -0.74 1.90 -8.73
C MET A 168 0.62 2.15 -9.38
N PHE A 169 0.67 3.05 -10.37
CA PHE A 169 1.90 3.42 -11.06
C PHE A 169 2.92 4.06 -10.12
N ILE A 170 2.49 5.01 -9.28
CA ILE A 170 3.34 5.66 -8.28
C ILE A 170 3.87 4.63 -7.29
N LYS A 171 3.01 3.75 -6.78
CA LYS A 171 3.40 2.70 -5.83
C LYS A 171 4.39 1.70 -6.44
N MET A 172 4.21 1.32 -7.70
CA MET A 172 5.11 0.44 -8.43
C MET A 172 6.46 1.10 -8.73
N SER A 173 6.45 2.41 -8.97
CA SER A 173 7.64 3.22 -9.24
C SER A 173 8.49 3.51 -8.00
N GLN A 174 7.98 3.25 -6.79
CA GLN A 174 8.73 3.50 -5.56
C GLN A 174 10.02 2.68 -5.50
N PRO A 175 11.18 3.33 -5.25
CA PRO A 175 12.46 2.65 -5.17
C PRO A 175 12.67 1.89 -3.85
N LYS A 176 11.62 1.48 -3.13
CA LYS A 176 11.73 0.78 -1.82
C LYS A 176 12.61 -0.48 -1.91
N LYS A 177 12.60 -1.19 -3.04
CA LYS A 177 13.46 -2.35 -3.29
C LYS A 177 14.94 -2.01 -3.58
N ARG A 178 15.28 -0.75 -3.88
CA ARG A 178 16.68 -0.35 -4.17
C ARG A 178 17.53 -0.28 -2.90
N ALA A 179 16.94 0.07 -1.76
CA ALA A 179 17.66 0.07 -0.49
C ALA A 179 18.11 -1.34 -0.07
N GLU A 180 17.37 -2.39 -0.45
CA GLU A 180 17.73 -3.79 -0.18
C GLU A 180 18.97 -4.24 -0.97
N THR A 181 19.26 -3.61 -2.12
CA THR A 181 20.42 -3.92 -2.95
C THR A 181 21.70 -3.20 -2.53
N LEU A 182 21.62 -2.28 -1.56
CA LEU A 182 22.77 -1.59 -0.97
C LEU A 182 23.17 -2.28 0.32
N MET A 183 24.39 -2.82 0.35
CA MET A 183 24.94 -3.50 1.51
C MET A 183 26.00 -2.66 2.20
N PHE A 184 25.99 -2.70 3.53
CA PHE A 184 27.05 -2.15 4.38
C PHE A 184 27.90 -3.30 4.95
N SER A 185 29.17 -3.04 5.24
CA SER A 185 29.99 -3.97 6.02
C SER A 185 29.37 -4.20 7.40
N GLN A 186 29.47 -5.43 7.90
CA GLN A 186 28.94 -5.79 9.21
C GLN A 186 29.61 -4.99 10.33
N ASP A 187 30.92 -4.78 10.18
CA ASP A 187 31.75 -4.06 11.14
C ASP A 187 32.41 -2.84 10.48
N ALA A 188 32.72 -1.86 11.32
CA ALA A 188 33.55 -0.72 10.99
C ALA A 188 34.91 -0.92 11.66
N VAL A 189 35.98 -0.52 11.00
CA VAL A 189 37.36 -0.69 11.47
C VAL A 189 38.02 0.67 11.66
N ILE A 190 38.93 0.75 12.61
CA ILE A 190 39.79 1.92 12.81
C ILE A 190 41.22 1.47 12.56
N SER A 191 41.89 2.08 11.60
CA SER A 191 43.31 1.82 11.33
C SER A 191 44.03 3.08 10.87
N GLN A 192 45.36 3.07 10.93
CA GLN A 192 46.14 4.11 10.28
C GLN A 192 46.11 3.91 8.76
N ARG A 193 45.93 5.01 8.04
CA ARG A 193 46.09 5.10 6.59
C ARG A 193 46.71 6.46 6.27
N ASP A 194 47.83 6.45 5.55
CA ASP A 194 48.59 7.66 5.19
C ASP A 194 48.93 8.52 6.43
N GLY A 195 49.33 7.87 7.52
CA GLY A 195 49.71 8.52 8.79
C GLY A 195 48.57 9.09 9.62
N LYS A 196 47.30 8.90 9.22
CA LYS A 196 46.12 9.39 9.94
C LYS A 196 45.27 8.23 10.44
N LEU A 197 44.72 8.37 11.65
CA LEU A 197 43.78 7.39 12.20
C LEU A 197 42.41 7.57 11.57
N CYS A 198 41.93 6.56 10.83
CA CYS A 198 40.73 6.65 10.02
C CYS A 198 39.68 5.62 10.45
N LEU A 199 38.43 6.04 10.61
CA LEU A 199 37.28 5.14 10.72
C LEU A 199 36.79 4.77 9.33
N MET A 200 36.72 3.46 9.04
CA MET A 200 36.36 2.94 7.73
C MET A 200 35.23 1.92 7.82
N PHE A 201 34.35 1.95 6.82
CA PHE A 201 33.31 0.96 6.59
C PHE A 201 33.12 0.80 5.07
N ARG A 202 32.63 -0.36 4.64
CA ARG A 202 32.43 -0.64 3.21
C ARG A 202 30.95 -0.50 2.86
N VAL A 203 30.69 0.04 1.68
CA VAL A 203 29.36 0.05 1.05
C VAL A 203 29.48 -0.61 -0.31
N GLY A 204 28.53 -1.47 -0.65
CA GLY A 204 28.47 -2.17 -1.93
C GLY A 204 27.09 -2.05 -2.58
N ASN A 205 27.06 -1.92 -3.90
CA ASN A 205 25.84 -2.03 -4.69
C ASN A 205 25.82 -3.42 -5.34
N LEU A 206 24.82 -4.23 -5.02
CA LEU A 206 24.64 -5.57 -5.58
C LEU A 206 24.12 -5.56 -7.04
N ARG A 207 23.71 -4.40 -7.57
CA ARG A 207 23.13 -4.27 -8.91
C ARG A 207 24.13 -3.66 -9.89
N ASN A 208 24.15 -4.17 -11.14
CA ASN A 208 24.98 -3.64 -12.23
C ASN A 208 24.59 -2.21 -12.67
N SER A 209 23.42 -1.71 -12.26
CA SER A 209 23.03 -0.32 -12.53
C SER A 209 23.79 0.64 -11.62
N HIS A 210 24.48 1.61 -12.19
CA HIS A 210 25.17 2.66 -11.44
C HIS A 210 24.17 3.56 -10.68
N MET A 211 24.52 3.93 -9.45
CA MET A 211 23.77 4.90 -8.66
C MET A 211 24.28 6.30 -8.98
N VAL A 212 23.50 7.07 -9.73
CA VAL A 212 23.81 8.46 -10.07
C VAL A 212 23.74 9.32 -8.80
N SER A 213 24.73 10.21 -8.60
CA SER A 213 24.79 11.16 -7.48
C SER A 213 24.78 10.52 -6.07
N ALA A 214 25.59 9.47 -5.87
CA ALA A 214 25.76 8.85 -4.56
C ALA A 214 26.39 9.83 -3.54
N GLN A 215 25.69 10.11 -2.43
CA GLN A 215 26.20 10.87 -1.31
C GLN A 215 26.15 10.03 -0.02
N ILE A 216 27.22 10.07 0.78
CA ILE A 216 27.30 9.35 2.06
C ILE A 216 27.30 10.38 3.19
N ARG A 217 26.49 10.13 4.23
CA ARG A 217 26.44 10.95 5.45
C ARG A 217 26.62 10.07 6.67
N CYS A 218 27.45 10.50 7.61
CA CYS A 218 27.72 9.79 8.86
C CYS A 218 27.28 10.66 10.05
N LYS A 219 26.60 10.07 11.03
CA LYS A 219 26.17 10.75 12.26
C LYS A 219 26.59 9.91 13.46
N LEU A 220 27.20 10.55 14.46
CA LEU A 220 27.49 9.93 15.76
C LEU A 220 26.31 10.17 16.70
N ILE A 221 25.68 9.08 17.16
CA ILE A 221 24.55 9.14 18.10
C ILE A 221 25.03 8.59 19.44
N LYS A 222 24.99 9.42 20.48
CA LYS A 222 25.33 9.06 21.85
C LYS A 222 24.21 9.56 22.77
N VAL A 223 23.68 8.67 23.60
CA VAL A 223 22.84 9.06 24.74
C VAL A 223 23.80 9.48 25.84
N SER A 224 23.79 10.79 26.16
CA SER A 224 24.56 11.39 27.25
C SER A 224 23.93 11.08 28.60
#